data_AF-A0A420MLA1-F1
#
_entry.id   AF-A0A420MLA1-F1
#
_cell.length_a   1.000
_cell.length_b   1.000
_cell.length_c   1.000
_cell.angle_alpha   90.00
_cell.angle_beta   90.00
_cell.angle_gamma   90.00
#
_symmetry.space_group_name_H-M   'P 1'
#
loop_
_entity.id
_entity.type
_entity.pdbx_description
1 polymer ?
#
loop_
_entity_poly.entity_id
_entity_poly.type
_entity_poly.pdbx_seq_one_letter_code
_entity_poly.pdbx_strand_id
1 'polypeptide(L)'
;MEEQLAGGLYTACGQTPRIRELLSLEYENGPNTSCGIYAWGGYMVYIIRHHKAKRLTNREFYVVRFLPARLGHVLFKYLVYIRRVADLLRREQLNTDERAQQCHQTRLLFQNNGRPWPTSRLTDIVTKATLELWRQKINVRMYRQLAIAVTEKHVREVLAERAPAAPAWDHVWT
;
A
#
# COMPACT_ATOMS: atom_id res chain seq x y z
N MET A 1 6.65 -14.54 -2.54
CA MET A 1 6.52 -13.35 -3.39
C MET A 1 5.62 -12.27 -2.75
N GLU A 2 4.42 -12.61 -2.28
CA GLU A 2 3.51 -11.63 -1.66
C GLU A 2 4.12 -10.88 -0.47
N GLU A 3 4.90 -11.56 0.37
CA GLU A 3 5.57 -10.92 1.51
C GLU A 3 6.59 -9.87 1.08
N GLN A 4 7.34 -10.13 0.01
CA GLN A 4 8.29 -9.18 -0.57
C GLN A 4 7.56 -7.98 -1.20
N LEU A 5 6.42 -8.23 -1.88
CA LEU A 5 5.56 -7.17 -2.40
C LEU A 5 5.00 -6.31 -1.26
N ALA A 6 4.48 -6.91 -0.20
CA ALA A 6 3.96 -6.19 0.96
C ALA A 6 5.04 -5.33 1.64
N GLY A 7 6.23 -5.90 1.84
CA GLY A 7 7.39 -5.16 2.35
C GLY A 7 7.77 -3.99 1.46
N GLY A 8 7.91 -4.21 0.16
CA GLY A 8 8.27 -3.16 -0.80
C GLY A 8 7.22 -2.05 -0.91
N LEU A 9 5.93 -2.39 -0.95
CA LEU A 9 4.83 -1.43 -0.95
C LEU A 9 4.82 -0.57 0.33
N TYR A 10 5.19 -1.18 1.47
CA TYR A 10 5.27 -0.49 2.74
C TYR A 10 6.47 0.46 2.82
N THR A 11 7.65 0.05 2.34
CA THR A 11 8.91 0.77 2.60
C THR A 11 9.41 1.66 1.46
N ALA A 12 8.99 1.41 0.21
CA ALA A 12 9.61 2.01 -0.97
C ALA A 12 8.74 3.03 -1.72
N CYS A 13 7.51 3.30 -1.25
CA CYS A 13 6.53 4.12 -1.96
C CYS A 13 6.29 5.49 -1.28
N GLY A 14 7.39 6.12 -0.85
CA GLY A 14 7.40 7.37 -0.09
C GLY A 14 7.10 7.18 1.39
N GLN A 15 6.35 8.11 1.99
CA GLN A 15 5.97 8.05 3.40
C GLN A 15 5.26 6.74 3.73
N THR A 16 5.54 6.08 4.84
CA THR A 16 4.90 4.77 5.07
C THR A 16 3.44 4.93 5.51
N PRO A 17 2.49 4.18 4.89
CA PRO A 17 1.08 4.23 5.27
C PRO A 17 0.85 3.60 6.64
N ARG A 18 -0.36 3.71 7.21
CA ARG A 18 -0.70 2.86 8.35
C ARG A 18 -0.82 1.42 7.85
N ILE A 19 -0.35 0.48 8.67
CA ILE A 19 -0.40 -0.95 8.33
C ILE A 19 -1.79 -1.42 7.91
N ARG A 20 -2.85 -0.99 8.62
CA ARG A 20 -4.22 -1.36 8.27
C ARG A 20 -4.66 -0.82 6.91
N GLU A 21 -4.23 0.37 6.54
CA GLU A 21 -4.56 0.97 5.25
C GLU A 21 -3.89 0.20 4.11
N LEU A 22 -2.64 -0.26 4.30
CA LEU A 22 -1.95 -1.11 3.32
C LEU A 22 -2.62 -2.49 3.19
N LEU A 23 -2.98 -3.12 4.30
CA LEU A 23 -3.61 -4.45 4.29
C LEU A 23 -5.07 -4.43 3.81
N SER A 24 -5.67 -3.25 3.70
CA SER A 24 -6.98 -3.03 3.07
C SER A 24 -6.89 -2.78 1.56
N LEU A 25 -5.71 -2.82 0.95
CA LEU A 25 -5.58 -2.69 -0.50
C LEU A 25 -6.31 -3.81 -1.22
N GLU A 26 -7.10 -3.43 -2.22
CA GLU A 26 -7.75 -4.33 -3.16
C GLU A 26 -6.97 -4.40 -4.46
N TYR A 27 -6.89 -5.60 -5.05
CA TYR A 27 -6.22 -5.80 -6.34
C TYR A 27 -7.14 -5.58 -7.54
N GLU A 28 -8.45 -5.64 -7.31
CA GLU A 28 -9.50 -5.38 -8.31
C GLU A 28 -10.39 -4.27 -7.77
N ASN A 29 -10.37 -3.11 -8.44
CA ASN A 29 -11.13 -1.95 -7.98
C ASN A 29 -12.60 -2.08 -8.40
N GLY A 30 -13.51 -1.87 -7.45
CA GLY A 30 -14.94 -1.69 -7.67
C GLY A 30 -15.41 -0.30 -7.20
N PRO A 31 -16.71 0.00 -7.36
CA PRO A 31 -17.28 1.32 -7.01
C PRO A 31 -17.07 1.72 -5.54
N ASN A 32 -16.91 0.72 -4.66
CA ASN A 32 -16.76 0.91 -3.22
C ASN A 32 -15.32 0.72 -2.71
N THR A 33 -14.35 0.52 -3.62
CA THR A 33 -12.96 0.26 -3.24
C THR A 33 -12.38 1.48 -2.53
N SER A 34 -12.03 1.29 -1.26
CA SER A 34 -11.48 2.36 -0.42
C SER A 34 -9.97 2.53 -0.58
N CYS A 35 -9.26 1.44 -0.87
CA CYS A 35 -7.83 1.42 -1.10
C CYS A 35 -7.54 0.46 -2.26
N GLY A 36 -6.84 0.89 -3.30
CA GLY A 36 -6.73 0.11 -4.54
C GLY A 36 -5.42 0.30 -5.30
N ILE A 37 -5.11 -0.62 -6.20
CA ILE A 37 -3.95 -0.58 -7.13
C ILE A 37 -4.39 -0.04 -8.49
N TYR A 38 -3.59 0.86 -9.09
CA TYR A 38 -3.89 1.48 -10.38
C TYR A 38 -2.64 1.57 -11.25
N ALA A 39 -2.84 1.62 -12.57
CA ALA A 39 -1.83 2.02 -13.53
C ALA A 39 -2.12 3.47 -13.96
N TRP A 40 -1.12 4.37 -13.84
CA TRP A 40 -1.26 5.78 -14.15
C TRP A 40 0.01 6.31 -14.82
N GLY A 41 -0.10 6.81 -16.05
CA GLY A 41 1.03 7.43 -16.77
C GLY A 41 2.25 6.52 -16.91
N GLY A 42 2.06 5.20 -17.06
CA GLY A 42 3.15 4.21 -17.13
C GLY A 42 3.68 3.74 -15.77
N TYR A 43 3.18 4.28 -14.67
CA TYR A 43 3.54 3.86 -13.31
C TYR A 43 2.46 2.98 -12.70
N MET A 44 2.88 2.03 -11.88
CA MET A 44 1.98 1.41 -10.92
C MET A 44 1.88 2.31 -9.69
N VAL A 45 0.67 2.52 -9.20
CA VAL A 45 0.39 3.30 -8.00
C VAL A 45 -0.56 2.54 -7.10
N TYR A 46 -0.55 2.86 -5.81
CA TYR A 46 -1.66 2.51 -4.93
C TYR A 46 -2.23 3.75 -4.26
N ILE A 47 -3.53 3.72 -4.05
CA ILE A 47 -4.29 4.83 -3.48
C ILE A 47 -4.86 4.37 -2.14
N ILE A 48 -4.67 5.18 -1.10
CA ILE A 48 -5.22 4.97 0.23
C ILE A 48 -6.19 6.08 0.56
N ARG A 49 -7.40 5.71 1.00
CA ARG A 49 -8.38 6.64 1.58
C ARG A 49 -8.23 6.69 3.11
N HIS A 50 -7.91 7.87 3.65
CA HIS A 50 -7.81 8.06 5.09
C HIS A 50 -9.13 8.52 5.70
N HIS A 51 -9.75 7.67 6.52
CA HIS A 51 -11.01 8.00 7.21
C HIS A 51 -10.85 9.01 8.37
N LYS A 52 -9.64 9.19 8.92
CA LYS A 52 -9.42 10.10 10.07
C LYS A 52 -9.58 11.59 9.71
N ALA A 53 -9.38 11.99 8.46
CA ALA A 53 -9.63 13.37 8.02
C ALA A 53 -11.13 13.68 7.93
N LYS A 54 -11.95 12.70 7.51
CA LYS A 54 -13.40 12.85 7.33
C LYS A 54 -14.14 13.27 8.61
N ARG A 55 -13.72 12.75 9.78
CA ARG A 55 -14.34 13.09 11.07
C ARG A 55 -14.11 14.55 11.52
N LEU A 56 -13.06 15.20 11.03
CA LEU A 56 -12.69 16.55 11.43
C LEU A 56 -13.02 17.59 10.36
N THR A 57 -12.93 17.23 9.07
CA THR A 57 -13.06 18.18 7.96
C THR A 57 -14.22 17.88 7.01
N ASN A 58 -14.94 16.78 7.23
CA ASN A 58 -15.96 16.24 6.32
C ASN A 58 -15.48 16.03 4.86
N ARG A 59 -14.15 15.99 4.63
CA ARG A 59 -13.55 15.76 3.31
C ARG A 59 -12.82 14.42 3.29
N GLU A 60 -12.94 13.71 2.18
CA GLU A 60 -12.23 12.46 1.96
C GLU A 60 -10.79 12.77 1.52
N PHE A 61 -9.81 12.23 2.25
CA PHE A 61 -8.40 12.46 1.95
C PHE A 61 -7.80 11.21 1.31
N TYR A 62 -7.29 11.39 0.09
CA TYR A 62 -6.67 10.34 -0.71
C TYR A 62 -5.16 10.58 -0.79
N VAL A 63 -4.38 9.52 -0.56
CA VAL A 63 -2.93 9.54 -0.74
C VAL A 63 -2.58 8.58 -1.86
N VAL A 64 -2.06 9.15 -2.95
CA VAL A 64 -1.53 8.39 -4.10
C VAL A 64 -0.05 8.12 -3.86
N ARG A 65 0.37 6.88 -4.09
CA ARG A 65 1.75 6.44 -3.85
C ARG A 65 2.28 5.75 -5.08
N PHE A 66 3.29 6.37 -5.69
CA PHE A 66 3.98 5.83 -6.84
C PHE A 66 4.95 4.74 -6.42
N LEU A 67 4.90 3.61 -7.12
CA LEU A 67 5.87 2.54 -6.94
C LEU A 67 7.15 2.86 -7.73
N PRO A 68 8.33 2.55 -7.18
CA PRO A 68 9.55 2.48 -7.97
C PRO A 68 9.38 1.52 -9.16
N ALA A 69 9.95 1.85 -10.31
CA ALA A 69 9.71 1.13 -11.58
C ALA A 69 9.88 -0.40 -11.45
N ARG A 70 10.95 -0.85 -10.78
CA ARG A 70 11.20 -2.29 -10.56
C ARG A 70 10.09 -2.95 -9.73
N LEU A 71 9.66 -2.30 -8.65
CA LEU A 71 8.57 -2.80 -7.81
C LEU A 71 7.24 -2.79 -8.58
N GLY A 72 6.98 -1.75 -9.37
CA GLY A 72 5.82 -1.67 -10.26
C GLY A 72 5.75 -2.82 -11.25
N HIS A 73 6.86 -3.14 -11.91
CA HIS A 73 6.93 -4.28 -12.83
C HIS A 73 6.66 -5.63 -12.14
N VAL A 74 7.21 -5.83 -10.94
CA VAL A 74 6.97 -7.07 -10.16
C VAL A 74 5.49 -7.15 -9.75
N LEU A 75 4.91 -6.05 -9.26
CA LEU A 75 3.49 -6.02 -8.89
C LEU A 75 2.60 -6.29 -10.09
N PHE A 76 2.87 -5.65 -11.23
CA PHE A 76 2.11 -5.87 -12.48
C PHE A 76 2.15 -7.34 -12.89
N LYS A 77 3.34 -7.94 -12.96
CA LYS A 77 3.49 -9.36 -13.33
C LYS A 77 2.78 -10.28 -12.34
N TYR A 78 2.86 -9.97 -11.06
CA TYR A 78 2.17 -10.73 -10.01
C TYR A 78 0.65 -10.66 -10.19
N LEU A 79 0.08 -9.48 -10.44
CA LEU A 79 -1.36 -9.30 -10.60
C LEU A 79 -1.90 -9.95 -11.88
N VAL A 80 -1.23 -9.71 -13.01
CA VAL A 80 -1.74 -10.10 -14.33
C VAL A 80 -1.51 -11.58 -14.62
N TYR A 81 -0.34 -12.11 -14.28
CA TYR A 81 0.02 -13.49 -14.62
C TYR A 81 -0.14 -14.42 -13.41
N ILE A 82 0.61 -14.17 -12.34
CA ILE A 82 0.75 -15.14 -11.25
C ILE A 82 -0.57 -15.32 -10.50
N ARG A 83 -1.20 -14.23 -10.05
CA ARG A 83 -2.47 -14.27 -9.33
C ARG A 83 -3.57 -14.85 -10.20
N ARG A 84 -3.70 -14.42 -11.45
CA ARG A 84 -4.72 -14.94 -12.38
C ARG A 84 -4.59 -16.45 -12.59
N VAL A 85 -3.37 -16.95 -12.83
CA VAL A 85 -3.13 -18.39 -12.99
C VAL A 85 -3.41 -19.13 -11.68
N ALA A 86 -2.96 -18.62 -10.54
CA ALA A 86 -3.23 -19.23 -9.23
C ALA A 86 -4.74 -19.28 -8.92
N ASP A 87 -5.50 -18.25 -9.30
CA ASP A 87 -6.94 -18.21 -9.14
C ASP A 87 -7.64 -19.22 -10.05
N LEU A 88 -7.19 -19.38 -11.30
CA LEU A 88 -7.70 -20.40 -12.22
C LEU A 88 -7.45 -21.81 -11.67
N LEU A 89 -6.21 -22.10 -11.24
CA LEU A 89 -5.87 -23.41 -10.66
C LEU A 89 -6.66 -23.71 -9.39
N ARG A 90 -6.88 -22.71 -8.53
CA ARG A 90 -7.73 -22.86 -7.34
C ARG A 90 -9.17 -23.20 -7.72
N ARG A 91 -9.75 -22.55 -8.74
CA ARG A 91 -11.10 -22.86 -9.21
C ARG A 91 -11.22 -24.30 -9.72
N GLU A 92 -10.26 -24.77 -10.51
CA GLU A 92 -10.24 -26.15 -10.99
C GLU A 92 -10.17 -27.17 -9.83
N GLN A 93 -9.37 -26.91 -8.81
CA GLN A 93 -9.30 -27.77 -7.61
C GLN A 93 -10.58 -27.74 -6.75
N LEU A 94 -11.31 -26.61 -6.77
CA LEU A 94 -12.43 -26.32 -5.86
C LEU A 94 -13.81 -26.49 -6.51
N ASN A 95 -13.90 -26.96 -7.77
CA ASN A 95 -15.15 -27.32 -8.45
C ASN A 95 -15.99 -28.41 -7.72
N THR A 96 -15.55 -28.87 -6.54
CA THR A 96 -16.22 -29.86 -5.68
C THR A 96 -16.87 -29.27 -4.42
N ASP A 97 -16.55 -28.03 -3.99
CA ASP A 97 -16.98 -27.49 -2.68
C ASP A 97 -17.60 -26.08 -2.72
N GLU A 98 -18.89 -25.94 -2.42
CA GLU A 98 -19.65 -24.67 -2.43
C GLU A 98 -19.09 -23.59 -1.47
N ARG A 99 -18.44 -24.00 -0.38
CA ARG A 99 -17.79 -23.08 0.58
C ARG A 99 -16.60 -22.34 0.00
N ALA A 100 -15.97 -22.91 -1.04
CA ALA A 100 -14.84 -22.30 -1.73
C ALA A 100 -15.25 -21.08 -2.55
N GLN A 101 -16.48 -21.08 -3.09
CA GLN A 101 -17.02 -19.99 -3.90
C GLN A 101 -17.24 -18.70 -3.11
N GLN A 102 -17.58 -18.78 -1.82
CA GLN A 102 -17.69 -17.61 -0.93
C GLN A 102 -16.34 -16.98 -0.58
N CYS A 103 -15.27 -17.78 -0.54
CA CYS A 103 -13.91 -17.32 -0.28
C CYS A 103 -13.37 -16.37 -1.37
N HIS A 104 -13.94 -16.45 -2.59
CA HIS A 104 -13.59 -15.62 -3.73
C HIS A 104 -14.21 -14.22 -3.73
N GLN A 105 -15.05 -13.88 -2.74
CA GLN A 105 -15.71 -12.57 -2.71
C GLN A 105 -14.81 -11.43 -2.24
N THR A 106 -13.68 -11.70 -1.58
CA THR A 106 -12.81 -10.63 -1.10
C THR A 106 -11.72 -10.30 -2.12
N ARG A 107 -11.69 -9.04 -2.56
CA ARG A 107 -10.75 -8.52 -3.56
C ARG A 107 -9.44 -8.04 -2.93
N LEU A 108 -9.15 -8.48 -1.72
CA LEU A 108 -7.97 -8.05 -0.96
C LEU A 108 -6.68 -8.53 -1.62
N LEU A 109 -5.71 -7.64 -1.69
CA LEU A 109 -4.37 -7.96 -2.20
C LEU A 109 -3.63 -8.89 -1.23
N PHE A 110 -3.72 -8.65 0.07
CA PHE A 110 -3.05 -9.45 1.10
C PHE A 110 -4.06 -10.18 1.96
N GLN A 111 -4.32 -11.45 1.63
CA GLN A 111 -5.33 -12.23 2.31
C GLN A 111 -4.96 -13.71 2.44
N ASN A 112 -5.60 -14.37 3.40
CA ASN A 112 -5.64 -15.83 3.53
C ASN A 112 -7.11 -16.24 3.59
N ASN A 113 -7.58 -17.01 2.60
CA ASN A 113 -8.93 -17.59 2.58
C ASN A 113 -10.05 -16.58 2.92
N GLY A 114 -10.12 -15.50 2.17
CA GLY A 114 -11.11 -14.44 2.33
C GLY A 114 -10.70 -13.36 3.35
N ARG A 115 -9.80 -13.66 4.29
CA ARG A 115 -9.51 -12.77 5.43
C ARG A 115 -8.26 -11.94 5.19
N PRO A 116 -8.26 -10.63 5.52
CA PRO A 116 -7.05 -9.81 5.47
C PRO A 116 -5.93 -10.43 6.31
N TRP A 117 -4.68 -10.25 5.88
CA TRP A 117 -3.54 -10.64 6.71
C TRP A 117 -3.57 -9.94 8.08
N PRO A 118 -3.13 -10.62 9.15
CA PRO A 118 -2.96 -9.97 10.44
C PRO A 118 -1.80 -8.96 10.37
N THR A 119 -1.91 -7.88 11.15
CA THR A 119 -0.87 -6.84 11.20
C THR A 119 0.48 -7.35 11.73
N SER A 120 0.46 -8.42 12.53
CA SER A 120 1.70 -9.10 12.97
C SER A 120 2.53 -9.56 11.79
N ARG A 121 1.90 -10.13 10.74
CA ARG A 121 2.63 -10.68 9.59
C ARG A 121 3.48 -9.63 8.87
N LEU A 122 2.93 -8.45 8.58
CA LEU A 122 3.75 -7.37 7.99
C LEU A 122 4.79 -6.84 8.99
N THR A 123 4.48 -6.84 10.29
CA THR A 123 5.45 -6.48 11.32
C THR A 123 6.64 -7.42 11.30
N ASP A 124 6.41 -8.71 11.18
CA ASP A 124 7.46 -9.74 11.14
C ASP A 124 8.29 -9.62 9.87
N ILE A 125 7.66 -9.37 8.71
CA ILE A 125 8.35 -9.14 7.43
C ILE A 125 9.33 -7.97 7.56
N VAL A 126 8.86 -6.81 8.05
CA VAL A 126 9.71 -5.62 8.20
C VAL A 126 10.78 -5.86 9.25
N THR A 127 10.43 -6.44 10.39
CA THR A 127 11.39 -6.72 11.48
C THR A 127 12.50 -7.66 11.03
N LYS A 128 12.16 -8.69 10.25
CA LYS A 128 13.13 -9.63 9.66
C LYS A 128 14.05 -8.89 8.68
N ALA A 129 13.49 -8.09 7.79
CA ALA A 129 14.28 -7.34 6.81
C ALA A 129 15.22 -6.32 7.47
N THR A 130 14.78 -5.60 8.50
CA THR A 130 15.65 -4.65 9.21
C THR A 130 16.68 -5.37 10.07
N LEU A 131 16.36 -6.55 10.63
CA LEU A 131 17.35 -7.35 11.34
C LEU A 131 18.46 -7.81 10.41
N GLU A 132 18.12 -8.23 9.20
CA GLU A 132 19.09 -8.69 8.21
C GLU A 132 19.95 -7.54 7.67
N LEU A 133 19.33 -6.43 7.27
CA LEU A 133 20.02 -5.32 6.60
C LEU A 133 20.65 -4.32 7.57
N TRP A 134 19.96 -4.00 8.67
CA TRP A 134 20.38 -2.97 9.63
C TRP A 134 20.92 -3.56 10.94
N ARG A 135 20.91 -4.89 11.09
CA ARG A 135 21.27 -5.58 12.34
C ARG A 135 20.42 -5.15 13.52
N GLN A 136 19.22 -4.63 13.27
CA GLN A 136 18.31 -4.13 14.29
C GLN A 136 16.87 -4.56 14.02
N LYS A 137 16.18 -5.05 15.05
CA LYS A 137 14.76 -5.40 14.97
C LYS A 137 13.91 -4.13 15.07
N ILE A 138 13.31 -3.72 13.95
CA ILE A 138 12.46 -2.52 13.89
C ILE A 138 11.07 -2.95 13.44
N ASN A 139 10.09 -2.76 14.32
CA ASN A 139 8.69 -3.00 13.98
C ASN A 139 8.13 -1.91 13.05
N VAL A 140 7.00 -2.20 12.40
CA VAL A 140 6.35 -1.29 11.44
C VAL A 140 6.02 0.09 12.04
N ARG A 141 5.63 0.16 13.32
CA ARG A 141 5.29 1.44 13.98
C ARG A 141 6.53 2.31 14.10
N MET A 142 7.64 1.74 14.55
CA MET A 142 8.92 2.44 14.69
C MET A 142 9.48 2.81 13.32
N TYR A 143 9.44 1.90 12.34
CA TYR A 143 9.85 2.18 10.97
C TYR A 143 9.11 3.40 10.41
N ARG A 144 7.80 3.51 10.66
CA ARG A 144 7.01 4.67 10.25
C ARG A 144 7.45 5.95 10.93
N GLN A 145 7.76 5.93 12.22
CA GLN A 145 8.28 7.12 12.90
C GLN A 145 9.64 7.54 12.34
N LEU A 146 10.52 6.58 12.04
CA LEU A 146 11.79 6.85 11.38
C LEU A 146 11.59 7.46 9.99
N ALA A 147 10.68 6.91 9.18
CA ALA A 147 10.38 7.44 7.85
C ALA A 147 9.84 8.89 7.91
N ILE A 148 9.01 9.20 8.92
CA ILE A 148 8.53 10.57 9.17
C ILE A 148 9.71 11.47 9.54
N ALA A 149 10.51 11.09 10.54
CA ALA A 149 11.65 11.88 11.01
C ALA A 149 12.67 12.15 9.90
N VAL A 150 12.98 11.15 9.08
CA VAL A 150 13.86 11.29 7.91
C VAL A 150 13.30 12.31 6.92
N THR A 151 11.99 12.31 6.67
CA THR A 151 11.36 13.26 5.76
C THR A 151 11.28 14.66 6.34
N GLU A 152 10.96 14.80 7.61
CA GLU A 152 10.93 16.10 8.30
C GLU A 152 12.31 16.75 8.32
N LYS A 153 13.37 15.96 8.53
CA LYS A 153 14.74 16.43 8.49
C LYS A 153 15.20 16.73 7.06
N HIS A 154 15.14 15.75 6.16
CA HIS A 154 15.85 15.84 4.88
C HIS A 154 15.02 16.35 3.70
N VAL A 155 13.68 16.33 3.77
CA VAL A 155 12.83 16.76 2.65
C VAL A 155 12.32 18.19 2.85
N ARG A 156 12.04 18.61 4.09
CA ARG A 156 11.63 20.00 4.36
C ARG A 156 12.75 20.99 4.03
N GLU A 157 13.99 20.66 4.35
CA GLU A 157 15.17 21.47 4.02
C GLU A 157 15.28 21.68 2.50
N VAL A 158 15.16 20.61 1.72
CA VAL A 158 15.26 20.66 0.24
C VAL A 158 14.10 21.42 -0.40
N LEU A 159 12.88 21.32 0.16
CA LEU A 159 11.73 22.08 -0.35
C LEU A 159 11.82 23.57 -0.01
N ALA A 160 12.42 23.93 1.13
CA ALA A 160 12.68 25.32 1.48
C ALA A 160 13.77 25.94 0.57
N GLU A 161 14.78 25.15 0.18
CA GLU A 161 15.89 25.60 -0.67
C GLU A 161 15.52 25.67 -2.17
N ARG A 162 14.54 24.86 -2.61
CA ARG A 162 14.08 24.81 -4.01
C ARG A 162 12.82 25.63 -4.31
N ALA A 163 12.22 26.28 -3.32
CA ALA A 163 11.06 27.13 -3.57
C ALA A 163 11.53 28.51 -4.06
N PRO A 164 11.36 28.91 -5.34
CA PRO A 164 11.12 30.32 -5.61
C PRO A 164 9.88 30.72 -4.82
N ALA A 165 9.88 31.92 -4.23
CA ALA A 165 8.76 32.47 -3.48
C ALA A 165 7.45 32.24 -4.25
N ALA A 166 6.69 31.20 -3.88
CA ALA A 166 5.43 30.92 -4.52
C ALA A 166 4.43 31.99 -4.05
N PRO A 167 3.67 32.60 -4.97
CA PRO A 167 2.74 33.67 -4.60
C PRO A 167 1.69 33.11 -3.64
N ALA A 168 1.33 33.94 -2.65
CA ALA A 168 0.35 33.64 -1.63
C ALA A 168 -0.96 33.13 -2.26
N TRP A 169 -1.31 31.89 -1.97
CA TRP A 169 -2.60 31.29 -2.36
C TRP A 169 -3.73 31.72 -1.42
N ASP A 170 -3.77 33.00 -1.03
CA ASP A 170 -4.74 33.54 -0.07
C ASP A 170 -6.08 33.96 -0.70
N HIS A 171 -6.28 33.73 -2.00
CA HIS A 171 -7.48 34.21 -2.71
C HIS A 171 -8.10 33.17 -3.63
N VAL A 172 -8.43 31.97 -3.13
CA VAL A 172 -9.45 31.12 -3.78
C VAL A 172 -10.28 30.36 -2.73
N TRP A 173 -10.92 31.10 -1.82
CA TRP A 173 -12.13 30.66 -1.08
C TRP A 173 -12.90 31.90 -0.59
N THR A 174 -13.69 32.48 -1.49
CA THR A 174 -14.92 33.22 -1.16
C THR A 174 -16.03 32.66 -2.02
#